data_AF-A0A553JQ02-F1
#
_entry.id   AF-A0A553JQ02-F1
#
_cell.length_a   1.000
_cell.length_b   1.000
_cell.length_c   1.000
_cell.angle_alpha   90.00
_cell.angle_beta   90.00
_cell.angle_gamma   90.00
#
_symmetry.space_group_name_H-M   'P 1'
#
loop_
_entity.id
_entity.type
_entity.pdbx_description
1 polymer ?
#
loop_
_entity_poly.entity_id
_entity_poly.type
_entity_poly.pdbx_seq_one_letter_code
_entity_poly.pdbx_strand_id
1 'polypeptide(L)'
;MSINAIRPSAGLDTQALITAIKSANTLVLHAAVYSNFIHSEVGKFIRTKLVDGSLQHLEIIELQPNRHWRDEFISILRPQMTRKSVLSMFSNSNRWSKSLAFEFPQQVNQVFTQTLPLQPILIIGDTLFVGQYAHSSLTSAQGMWIQIECLSLGLKSGDLQTWYQHGLPSDLSGDWPLAISRYVEECRQSKLLSIHKTRSMTPIIKEEHQ
;
A
#
# COMPACT_ATOMS: atom_id res chain seq x y z
N MET A 1 -19.62 18.99 10.33
CA MET A 1 -18.95 17.81 9.76
C MET A 1 -19.94 17.07 8.90
N SER A 2 -19.60 16.74 7.65
CA SER A 2 -20.48 15.98 6.77
C SER A 2 -20.51 14.52 7.24
N ILE A 3 -21.67 14.04 7.68
CA ILE A 3 -21.93 12.64 8.04
C ILE A 3 -21.54 11.67 6.90
N ASN A 4 -21.40 12.17 5.67
CA ASN A 4 -21.11 11.38 4.47
C ASN A 4 -19.62 11.24 4.11
N ALA A 5 -18.72 11.86 4.89
CA ALA A 5 -17.28 11.82 4.61
C ALA A 5 -16.63 10.48 5.00
N ILE A 6 -17.26 9.71 5.88
CA ILE A 6 -16.75 8.43 6.39
C ILE A 6 -17.81 7.37 6.09
N ARG A 7 -17.43 6.34 5.35
CA ARG A 7 -18.35 5.30 4.88
C ARG A 7 -17.80 3.92 5.26
N PRO A 8 -18.38 3.27 6.28
CA PRO A 8 -18.01 1.90 6.61
C PRO A 8 -18.64 0.91 5.61
N SER A 9 -17.95 -0.19 5.34
CA SER A 9 -18.45 -1.29 4.53
C SER A 9 -18.02 -2.65 5.07
N ALA A 10 -18.85 -3.66 4.82
CA ALA A 10 -18.50 -5.05 5.08
C ALA A 10 -17.69 -5.58 3.88
N GLY A 11 -16.39 -5.73 4.08
CA GLY A 11 -15.42 -6.00 3.04
C GLY A 11 -14.99 -4.74 2.27
N LEU A 12 -13.94 -4.89 1.47
CA LEU A 12 -13.45 -3.81 0.62
C LEU A 12 -14.47 -3.53 -0.50
N ASP A 13 -15.08 -2.34 -0.47
CA ASP A 13 -16.01 -1.90 -1.52
C ASP A 13 -15.24 -1.67 -2.82
N THR A 14 -15.32 -2.66 -3.71
CA THR A 14 -14.60 -2.65 -4.98
C THR A 14 -15.13 -1.59 -5.93
N GLN A 15 -16.43 -1.27 -5.89
CA GLN A 15 -17.01 -0.27 -6.77
C GLN A 15 -16.59 1.13 -6.35
N ALA A 16 -16.60 1.42 -5.05
CA ALA A 16 -16.07 2.66 -4.50
C ALA A 16 -14.57 2.81 -4.77
N LEU A 17 -13.80 1.75 -4.59
CA LEU A 17 -12.37 1.75 -4.90
C LEU A 17 -12.09 2.03 -6.38
N ILE A 18 -12.79 1.38 -7.31
CA ILE A 18 -12.65 1.65 -8.76
C ILE A 18 -13.02 3.11 -9.07
N THR A 19 -14.07 3.64 -8.44
CA THR A 19 -14.49 5.03 -8.63
C THR A 19 -13.39 6.00 -8.19
N ALA A 20 -12.80 5.78 -7.00
CA ALA A 20 -11.69 6.59 -6.52
C ALA A 20 -10.45 6.49 -7.43
N ILE A 21 -10.12 5.27 -7.90
CA ILE A 21 -9.00 5.05 -8.82
C ILE A 21 -9.20 5.80 -10.15
N LYS A 22 -10.44 5.85 -10.67
CA LYS A 22 -10.73 6.57 -11.91
C LYS A 22 -10.42 8.07 -11.79
N SER A 23 -10.78 8.69 -10.67
CA SER A 23 -10.55 10.12 -10.42
C SER A 23 -9.12 10.46 -9.98
N ALA A 24 -8.37 9.50 -9.45
CA ALA A 24 -7.02 9.73 -8.95
C ALA A 24 -5.95 9.62 -10.04
N ASN A 25 -4.88 10.38 -9.85
CA ASN A 25 -3.63 10.29 -10.61
C ASN A 25 -2.46 9.76 -9.76
N THR A 26 -2.69 9.52 -8.46
CA THR A 26 -1.70 9.11 -7.48
C THR A 26 -2.28 8.04 -6.56
N LEU A 27 -1.54 6.95 -6.37
CA LEU A 27 -1.94 5.78 -5.60
C LEU A 27 -0.79 5.36 -4.68
N VAL A 28 -1.12 5.06 -3.42
CA VAL A 28 -0.24 4.33 -2.49
C VAL A 28 -0.99 3.12 -1.99
N LEU A 29 -0.45 1.94 -2.29
CA LEU A 29 -0.99 0.66 -1.84
C LEU A 29 -0.12 0.16 -0.69
N HIS A 30 -0.71 0.00 0.50
CA HIS A 30 -0.07 -0.58 1.67
C HIS A 30 -0.92 -1.72 2.22
N ALA A 31 -0.75 -2.91 1.65
CA ALA A 31 -1.39 -4.13 2.11
C ALA A 31 -0.36 -5.27 2.14
N ALA A 32 -0.65 -6.28 2.95
CA ALA A 32 0.24 -7.42 3.10
C ALA A 32 0.46 -8.20 1.79
N VAL A 33 -0.57 -8.27 0.94
CA VAL A 33 -0.60 -9.13 -0.25
C VAL A 33 -1.53 -8.54 -1.32
N TYR A 34 -1.08 -8.51 -2.57
CA TYR A 34 -1.84 -8.02 -3.74
C TYR A 34 -2.27 -9.12 -4.72
N SER A 35 -2.18 -10.39 -4.34
CA SER A 35 -2.57 -11.52 -5.20
C SER A 35 -4.02 -11.41 -5.71
N ASN A 36 -4.90 -10.80 -4.93
CA ASN A 36 -6.29 -10.57 -5.32
C ASN A 36 -6.41 -9.55 -6.47
N PHE A 37 -5.41 -8.68 -6.67
CA PHE A 37 -5.47 -7.66 -7.71
C PHE A 37 -5.08 -8.17 -9.10
N ILE A 38 -4.24 -9.21 -9.18
CA ILE A 38 -3.64 -9.73 -10.42
C ILE A 38 -4.69 -10.01 -11.52
N HIS A 39 -5.84 -10.57 -11.14
CA HIS A 39 -6.92 -10.92 -12.06
C HIS A 39 -8.23 -10.17 -11.77
N SER A 40 -8.16 -9.12 -10.95
CA SER A 40 -9.33 -8.30 -10.62
C SER A 40 -9.52 -7.15 -11.59
N GLU A 41 -10.73 -6.59 -11.59
CA GLU A 41 -11.02 -5.33 -12.26
C GLU A 41 -10.14 -4.18 -11.72
N VAL A 42 -9.81 -4.16 -10.43
CA VAL A 42 -8.89 -3.16 -9.84
C VAL A 42 -7.53 -3.20 -10.52
N GLY A 43 -6.93 -4.39 -10.65
CA GLY A 43 -5.63 -4.56 -11.30
C GLY A 43 -5.65 -4.18 -12.78
N LYS A 44 -6.74 -4.51 -13.49
CA LYS A 44 -6.93 -4.08 -14.89
C LYS A 44 -7.00 -2.56 -15.00
N PHE A 45 -7.81 -1.91 -14.15
CA PHE A 45 -7.95 -0.45 -14.16
C PHE A 45 -6.65 0.28 -13.85
N ILE A 46 -5.88 -0.19 -12.85
CA ILE A 46 -4.56 0.36 -12.55
C ILE A 46 -3.67 0.28 -13.80
N ARG A 47 -3.61 -0.87 -14.46
CA ARG A 47 -2.80 -1.05 -15.66
C ARG A 47 -3.27 -0.17 -16.82
N THR A 48 -4.58 -0.05 -17.05
CA THR A 48 -5.13 0.86 -18.07
C THR A 48 -4.67 2.29 -17.83
N LYS A 49 -4.79 2.78 -16.59
CA LYS A 49 -4.36 4.15 -16.27
C LYS A 49 -2.84 4.36 -16.35
N LEU A 50 -2.04 3.31 -16.14
CA LEU A 50 -0.60 3.37 -16.36
C LEU A 50 -0.28 3.50 -17.86
N VAL A 51 -0.96 2.70 -18.70
CA VAL A 51 -0.80 2.71 -20.17
C VAL A 51 -1.23 4.04 -20.78
N ASP A 52 -2.35 4.61 -20.34
CA ASP A 52 -2.84 5.90 -20.85
C ASP A 52 -2.17 7.13 -20.21
N GLY A 53 -1.30 6.92 -19.21
CA GLY A 53 -0.56 7.97 -18.53
C GLY A 53 -1.37 8.80 -17.52
N SER A 54 -2.65 8.49 -17.31
CA SER A 54 -3.50 9.20 -16.33
C SER A 54 -3.18 8.84 -14.88
N LEU A 55 -2.48 7.73 -14.64
CA LEU A 55 -1.88 7.39 -13.35
C LEU A 55 -0.41 7.81 -13.35
N GLN A 56 -0.10 8.93 -12.71
CA GLN A 56 1.23 9.53 -12.69
C GLN A 56 2.17 8.89 -11.66
N HIS A 57 1.60 8.38 -10.56
CA HIS A 57 2.38 7.77 -9.49
C HIS A 57 1.63 6.62 -8.83
N LEU A 58 2.29 5.47 -8.72
CA LEU A 58 1.84 4.31 -7.99
C LEU A 58 2.98 3.81 -7.09
N GLU A 59 2.79 3.89 -5.79
CA GLU A 59 3.67 3.25 -4.83
C GLU A 59 3.04 1.96 -4.29
N ILE A 60 3.78 0.86 -4.37
CA ILE A 60 3.34 -0.45 -3.87
C ILE A 60 4.27 -0.85 -2.73
N ILE A 61 3.76 -0.79 -1.50
CA ILE A 61 4.46 -1.20 -0.29
C ILE A 61 4.16 -2.67 -0.01
N GLU A 62 5.17 -3.52 -0.10
CA GLU A 62 5.11 -4.97 0.12
C GLU A 62 5.90 -5.40 1.35
N LEU A 63 5.45 -6.48 1.99
CA LEU A 63 6.17 -7.08 3.10
C LEU A 63 7.44 -7.79 2.66
N GLN A 64 8.54 -7.55 3.39
CA GLN A 64 9.74 -8.36 3.23
C GLN A 64 9.56 -9.78 3.77
N PRO A 65 10.19 -10.77 3.12
CA PRO A 65 10.01 -12.16 3.48
C PRO A 65 10.72 -12.61 4.78
N ASN A 66 11.68 -11.87 5.35
CA ASN A 66 12.55 -12.42 6.40
C ASN A 66 12.53 -11.60 7.69
N ARG A 67 11.45 -11.69 8.48
CA ARG A 67 11.33 -11.05 9.81
C ARG A 67 10.70 -11.99 10.85
N HIS A 68 11.08 -11.82 12.12
CA HIS A 68 10.66 -12.66 13.24
C HIS A 68 9.13 -12.66 13.45
N TRP A 69 8.48 -11.52 13.26
CA TRP A 69 7.02 -11.39 13.38
C TRP A 69 6.26 -11.93 12.16
N ARG A 70 6.95 -12.29 11.06
CA ARG A 70 6.28 -12.61 9.79
C ARG A 70 5.44 -13.88 9.89
N ASP A 71 6.00 -14.95 10.47
CA ASP A 71 5.29 -16.23 10.55
C ASP A 71 4.03 -16.09 11.43
N GLU A 72 4.13 -15.36 12.54
CA GLU A 72 2.99 -15.00 13.38
C GLU A 72 1.96 -14.16 12.60
N PHE A 73 2.40 -13.07 11.96
CA PHE A 73 1.51 -12.21 11.19
C PHE A 73 0.84 -12.94 10.01
N ILE A 74 1.54 -13.86 9.36
CA ILE A 74 0.98 -14.74 8.33
C ILE A 74 -0.13 -15.61 8.91
N SER A 75 0.06 -16.17 10.10
CA SER A 75 -0.95 -16.98 10.77
C SER A 75 -2.21 -16.16 11.08
N ILE A 76 -2.06 -14.87 11.38
CA ILE A 76 -3.18 -13.93 11.55
C ILE A 76 -3.88 -13.70 10.20
N LEU A 77 -3.12 -13.44 9.13
CA LEU A 77 -3.68 -13.13 7.82
C LEU A 77 -4.41 -14.31 7.17
N ARG A 78 -3.90 -15.53 7.36
CA ARG A 78 -4.34 -16.75 6.66
C ARG A 78 -4.24 -17.98 7.57
N PRO A 79 -5.02 -18.04 8.66
CA PRO A 79 -4.90 -19.12 9.66
C PRO A 79 -5.20 -20.52 9.10
N GLN A 80 -5.96 -20.59 8.00
CA GLN A 80 -6.37 -21.86 7.37
C GLN A 80 -5.46 -22.28 6.19
N MET A 81 -4.44 -21.50 5.86
CA MET A 81 -3.55 -21.81 4.73
C MET A 81 -2.27 -22.48 5.18
N THR A 82 -1.79 -23.44 4.40
CA THR A 82 -0.46 -24.01 4.60
C THR A 82 0.63 -22.95 4.35
N ARG A 83 1.78 -23.08 5.01
CA ARG A 83 2.94 -22.20 4.79
C ARG A 83 3.33 -22.10 3.31
N LYS A 84 3.31 -23.22 2.58
CA LYS A 84 3.60 -23.26 1.14
C LYS A 84 2.61 -22.42 0.34
N SER A 85 1.31 -22.52 0.65
CA SER A 85 0.26 -21.73 0.00
C SER A 85 0.44 -20.23 0.26
N VAL A 86 0.77 -19.84 1.49
CA VAL A 86 1.02 -18.43 1.82
C VAL A 86 2.27 -17.92 1.10
N LEU A 87 3.36 -18.67 1.09
CA LEU A 87 4.57 -18.29 0.35
C LEU A 87 4.28 -18.10 -1.15
N SER A 88 3.51 -19.00 -1.77
CA SER A 88 3.08 -18.85 -3.16
C SER A 88 2.27 -17.58 -3.39
N MET A 89 1.37 -17.24 -2.46
CA MET A 89 0.57 -16.02 -2.51
C MET A 89 1.45 -14.76 -2.45
N PHE A 90 2.48 -14.73 -1.57
CA PHE A 90 3.47 -13.65 -1.56
C PHE A 90 4.28 -13.59 -2.85
N SER A 91 4.73 -14.73 -3.38
CA SER A 91 5.45 -14.77 -4.65
C SER A 91 4.59 -14.25 -5.81
N ASN A 92 3.28 -14.52 -5.81
CA ASN A 92 2.36 -14.01 -6.82
C ASN A 92 2.19 -12.50 -6.71
N SER A 93 1.93 -11.98 -5.50
CA SER A 93 1.90 -10.53 -5.22
C SER A 93 3.16 -9.85 -5.73
N ASN A 94 4.32 -10.39 -5.36
CA ASN A 94 5.61 -9.83 -5.72
C ASN A 94 5.85 -9.80 -7.23
N ARG A 95 5.45 -10.86 -7.95
CA ARG A 95 5.56 -10.92 -9.40
C ARG A 95 4.72 -9.84 -10.08
N TRP A 96 3.50 -9.62 -9.61
CA TRP A 96 2.62 -8.58 -10.15
C TRP A 96 3.19 -7.18 -9.90
N SER A 97 3.62 -6.90 -8.67
CA SER A 97 4.23 -5.60 -8.34
C SER A 97 5.51 -5.35 -9.14
N LYS A 98 6.36 -6.38 -9.30
CA LYS A 98 7.56 -6.31 -10.13
C LYS A 98 7.26 -6.11 -11.61
N SER A 99 6.23 -6.76 -12.16
CA SER A 99 5.87 -6.56 -13.57
C SER A 99 5.41 -5.15 -13.82
N LEU A 100 4.59 -4.56 -12.93
CA LEU A 100 4.18 -3.17 -13.05
C LEU A 100 5.37 -2.21 -12.95
N ALA A 101 6.27 -2.41 -11.99
CA ALA A 101 7.48 -1.59 -11.84
C ALA A 101 8.43 -1.71 -13.05
N PHE A 102 8.52 -2.89 -13.65
CA PHE A 102 9.33 -3.12 -14.84
C PHE A 102 8.73 -2.48 -16.10
N GLU A 103 7.41 -2.61 -16.29
CA GLU A 103 6.72 -2.07 -17.46
C GLU A 103 6.57 -0.54 -17.41
N PHE A 104 6.40 0.03 -16.22
CA PHE A 104 6.12 1.46 -16.01
C PHE A 104 7.09 2.11 -15.00
N PRO A 105 8.42 2.07 -15.24
CA PRO A 105 9.44 2.40 -14.23
C PRO A 105 9.46 3.87 -13.80
N GLN A 106 8.84 4.78 -14.57
CA GLN A 106 8.73 6.20 -14.20
C GLN A 106 7.49 6.50 -13.35
N GLN A 107 6.50 5.61 -13.36
CA GLN A 107 5.22 5.78 -12.67
C GLN A 107 5.10 4.88 -11.44
N VAL A 108 5.72 3.70 -11.47
CA VAL A 108 5.52 2.65 -10.47
C VAL A 108 6.78 2.43 -9.64
N ASN A 109 6.66 2.62 -8.33
CA ASN A 109 7.69 2.30 -7.35
C ASN A 109 7.26 1.11 -6.49
N GLN A 110 8.10 0.08 -6.44
CA GLN A 110 7.93 -1.04 -5.51
C GLN A 110 8.83 -0.83 -4.30
N VAL A 111 8.24 -0.87 -3.11
CA VAL A 111 8.94 -0.67 -1.84
C VAL A 111 8.74 -1.88 -0.95
N PHE A 112 9.80 -2.32 -0.28
CA PHE A 112 9.76 -3.46 0.61
C PHE A 112 9.92 -3.05 2.07
N THR A 113 8.84 -3.12 2.83
CA THR A 113 8.86 -2.79 4.25
C THR A 113 9.29 -3.96 5.13
N GLN A 114 9.98 -3.61 6.21
CA GLN A 114 10.34 -4.51 7.31
C GLN A 114 9.54 -4.23 8.58
N THR A 115 8.70 -3.19 8.57
CA THR A 115 7.78 -2.89 9.67
C THR A 115 6.62 -3.88 9.64
N LEU A 116 6.15 -4.24 10.83
CA LEU A 116 4.90 -4.97 10.99
C LEU A 116 3.75 -4.02 10.58
N PRO A 117 2.99 -4.31 9.52
CA PRO A 117 1.88 -3.46 9.12
C PRO A 117 0.73 -3.68 10.10
N LEU A 118 0.19 -2.58 10.63
CA LEU A 118 -0.88 -2.66 11.63
C LEU A 118 -2.26 -2.74 10.99
N GLN A 119 -2.39 -2.32 9.74
CA GLN A 119 -3.64 -2.31 8.98
C GLN A 119 -3.36 -2.18 7.47
N PRO A 120 -4.24 -2.69 6.60
CA PRO A 120 -4.16 -2.39 5.18
C PRO A 120 -4.71 -0.97 4.92
N ILE A 121 -3.94 -0.17 4.16
CA ILE A 121 -4.25 1.22 3.82
C ILE A 121 -4.07 1.41 2.31
N LEU A 122 -5.05 2.02 1.66
CA LEU A 122 -4.93 2.49 0.28
C LEU A 122 -5.14 4.01 0.29
N ILE A 123 -4.17 4.76 -0.23
CA ILE A 123 -4.28 6.20 -0.47
C ILE A 123 -4.55 6.37 -1.97
N ILE A 124 -5.72 6.89 -2.33
CA ILE A 124 -6.18 7.00 -3.71
C ILE A 124 -6.57 8.46 -3.97
N GLY A 125 -5.63 9.26 -4.47
CA GLY A 125 -5.79 10.71 -4.54
C GLY A 125 -6.10 11.30 -3.16
N ASP A 126 -7.31 11.84 -3.01
CA ASP A 126 -7.79 12.48 -1.77
C ASP A 126 -8.68 11.57 -0.91
N THR A 127 -8.78 10.29 -1.25
CA THR A 127 -9.60 9.29 -0.54
C THR A 127 -8.72 8.24 0.12
N LEU A 128 -9.02 7.89 1.37
CA LEU A 128 -8.43 6.74 2.05
C LEU A 128 -9.38 5.54 2.05
N PHE A 129 -8.84 4.35 1.89
CA PHE A 129 -9.50 3.09 2.23
C PHE A 129 -8.67 2.39 3.30
N VAL A 130 -9.25 2.17 4.47
CA VAL A 130 -8.57 1.56 5.62
C VAL A 130 -9.33 0.33 6.04
N GLY A 131 -8.64 -0.80 6.13
CA GLY A 131 -9.19 -2.04 6.66
C GLY A 131 -8.57 -2.40 8.00
N GLN A 132 -8.81 -3.63 8.46
CA GLN A 132 -8.27 -4.13 9.72
C GLN A 132 -7.64 -5.51 9.53
N TYR A 133 -6.52 -5.74 10.21
CA TYR A 133 -6.05 -7.09 10.49
C TYR A 133 -6.63 -7.54 11.83
N ALA A 134 -7.05 -8.80 11.92
CA ALA A 134 -7.65 -9.35 13.12
C ALA A 134 -7.30 -10.84 13.25
N HIS A 135 -7.27 -11.35 14.48
CA HIS A 135 -7.24 -12.78 14.77
C HIS A 135 -8.58 -13.40 14.38
N SER A 136 -8.78 -13.63 13.08
CA SER A 136 -10.04 -14.09 12.50
C SER A 136 -9.76 -15.18 11.47
N SER A 137 -10.71 -16.10 11.32
CA SER A 137 -10.69 -17.08 10.21
C SER A 137 -10.97 -16.44 8.84
N LEU A 138 -11.51 -15.21 8.83
CA LEU A 138 -11.79 -14.45 7.62
C LEU A 138 -10.60 -13.54 7.26
N THR A 139 -10.43 -13.29 5.96
CA THR A 139 -9.35 -12.41 5.49
C THR A 139 -9.68 -10.94 5.72
N SER A 140 -8.65 -10.08 5.78
CA SER A 140 -8.83 -8.62 5.93
C SER A 140 -9.74 -8.01 4.85
N ALA A 141 -9.73 -8.55 3.62
CA ALA A 141 -10.61 -8.09 2.54
C ALA A 141 -12.11 -8.31 2.81
N GLN A 142 -12.45 -9.20 3.74
CA GLN A 142 -13.82 -9.51 4.17
C GLN A 142 -14.20 -8.81 5.49
N GLY A 143 -13.23 -8.20 6.18
CA GLY A 143 -13.44 -7.47 7.42
C GLY A 143 -14.11 -6.11 7.21
N MET A 144 -14.22 -5.32 8.27
CA MET A 144 -14.72 -3.95 8.15
C MET A 144 -13.69 -3.07 7.44
N TRP A 145 -14.15 -2.32 6.45
CA TRP A 145 -13.39 -1.28 5.78
C TRP A 145 -14.05 0.07 5.99
N ILE A 146 -13.24 1.13 5.94
CA ILE A 146 -13.69 2.51 6.05
C ILE A 146 -13.13 3.26 4.86
N GLN A 147 -14.01 3.84 4.06
CA GLN A 147 -13.67 4.87 3.07
C GLN A 147 -13.76 6.25 3.73
N ILE A 148 -12.75 7.09 3.52
CA ILE A 148 -12.66 8.44 4.09
C ILE A 148 -12.41 9.43 2.96
N GLU A 149 -13.37 10.33 2.74
CA GLU A 149 -13.26 11.47 1.81
C GLU A 149 -12.62 12.66 2.52
N CYS A 150 -11.29 12.78 2.41
CA CYS A 150 -10.51 13.69 3.24
C CYS A 150 -10.82 15.18 2.96
N LEU A 151 -11.19 15.53 1.73
CA LEU A 151 -11.63 16.89 1.40
C LEU A 151 -12.86 17.33 2.22
N SER A 152 -13.78 16.40 2.46
CA SER A 152 -14.99 16.66 3.27
C SER A 152 -14.70 16.80 4.77
N LEU A 153 -13.48 16.47 5.18
CA LEU A 153 -12.97 16.58 6.55
C LEU A 153 -12.00 17.75 6.75
N GLY A 154 -11.87 18.62 5.74
CA GLY A 154 -11.10 19.86 5.83
C GLY A 154 -9.65 19.76 5.34
N LEU A 155 -9.25 18.64 4.74
CA LEU A 155 -7.96 18.56 4.03
C LEU A 155 -8.08 19.20 2.65
N LYS A 156 -6.95 19.65 2.11
CA LYS A 156 -6.83 20.18 0.75
C LYS A 156 -6.52 19.05 -0.22
N SER A 157 -6.84 19.27 -1.50
CA SER A 157 -6.50 18.32 -2.55
C SER A 157 -4.98 18.16 -2.66
N GLY A 158 -4.54 16.92 -2.72
CA GLY A 158 -3.13 16.54 -2.74
C GLY A 158 -2.46 16.49 -1.37
N ASP A 159 -3.13 16.82 -0.27
CA ASP A 159 -2.52 16.78 1.07
C ASP A 159 -2.00 15.39 1.41
N LEU A 160 -2.80 14.33 1.17
CA LEU A 160 -2.40 12.96 1.48
C LEU A 160 -1.11 12.55 0.76
N GLN A 161 -1.01 12.88 -0.53
CA GLN A 161 0.16 12.58 -1.33
C GLN A 161 1.37 13.42 -0.91
N THR A 162 1.14 14.71 -0.63
CA THR A 162 2.19 15.62 -0.16
C THR A 162 2.76 15.15 1.17
N TRP A 163 1.91 14.79 2.12
CA TRP A 163 2.29 14.26 3.43
C TRP A 163 3.02 12.93 3.31
N TYR A 164 2.57 12.04 2.41
CA TYR A 164 3.25 10.78 2.14
C TYR A 164 4.68 10.99 1.61
N GLN A 165 4.87 11.95 0.70
CA GLN A 165 6.18 12.20 0.06
C GLN A 165 7.13 13.02 0.94
N HIS A 166 6.62 14.05 1.59
CA HIS A 166 7.44 15.09 2.24
C HIS A 166 7.33 15.09 3.78
N GLY A 167 6.45 14.26 4.34
CA GLY A 167 6.12 14.28 5.76
C GLY A 167 5.04 15.30 6.11
N LEU A 168 4.63 15.27 7.38
CA LEU A 168 3.58 16.14 7.90
C LEU A 168 4.06 17.59 8.05
N PRO A 169 3.19 18.59 7.82
CA PRO A 169 3.51 19.97 8.11
C PRO A 169 3.67 20.18 9.63
N SER A 170 4.60 21.04 10.03
CA SER A 170 4.92 21.28 11.46
C SER A 170 3.79 21.96 12.24
N ASP A 171 2.89 22.63 11.54
CA ASP A 171 1.72 23.33 12.06
C ASP A 171 0.41 22.54 11.87
N LEU A 172 0.50 21.23 11.57
CA LEU A 172 -0.67 20.36 11.42
C LEU A 172 -1.55 20.43 12.67
N SER A 173 -2.80 20.86 12.49
CA SER A 173 -3.75 21.08 13.56
C SER A 173 -5.16 20.64 13.15
N GLY A 174 -6.03 20.45 14.15
CA GLY A 174 -7.40 19.98 13.98
C GLY A 174 -7.54 18.46 14.09
N ASP A 175 -8.67 18.02 14.62
CA ASP A 175 -8.90 16.62 15.00
C ASP A 175 -8.81 15.66 13.80
N TRP A 176 -9.42 16.01 12.67
CA TRP A 176 -9.41 15.16 11.48
C TRP A 176 -8.06 15.10 10.75
N PRO A 177 -7.39 16.22 10.45
CA PRO A 177 -6.03 16.19 9.92
C PRO A 177 -5.07 15.36 10.78
N LEU A 178 -5.13 15.50 12.12
CA LEU A 178 -4.32 14.71 13.05
C LEU A 178 -4.69 13.22 13.06
N ALA A 179 -5.98 12.87 12.96
CA ALA A 179 -6.40 11.47 12.88
C ALA A 179 -5.98 10.82 11.55
N ILE A 180 -6.18 11.53 10.44
CA ILE A 180 -5.87 11.07 9.08
C ILE A 180 -4.36 10.91 8.88
N SER A 181 -3.55 11.82 9.44
CA SER A 181 -2.09 11.78 9.30
C SER A 181 -1.47 10.49 9.81
N ARG A 182 -2.09 9.81 10.79
CA ARG A 182 -1.62 8.50 11.29
C ARG A 182 -1.63 7.42 10.20
N TYR A 183 -2.62 7.42 9.31
CA TYR A 183 -2.67 6.47 8.19
C TYR A 183 -1.59 6.78 7.15
N VAL A 184 -1.38 8.06 6.86
CA VAL A 184 -0.34 8.49 5.93
C VAL A 184 1.05 8.19 6.48
N GLU A 185 1.29 8.43 7.77
CA GLU A 185 2.54 8.10 8.45
C GLU A 185 2.79 6.60 8.47
N GLU A 186 1.81 5.73 8.71
CA GLU A 186 2.00 4.26 8.62
C GLU A 186 2.60 3.86 7.26
N CYS A 187 2.03 4.38 6.17
CA CYS A 187 2.54 4.17 4.81
C CYS A 187 3.95 4.76 4.64
N ARG A 188 4.18 6.00 5.10
CA ARG A 188 5.46 6.70 4.94
C ARG A 188 6.58 6.04 5.75
N GLN A 189 6.32 5.66 6.99
CA GLN A 189 7.29 4.96 7.85
C GLN A 189 7.63 3.58 7.27
N SER A 190 6.63 2.86 6.74
CA SER A 190 6.86 1.60 6.02
C SER A 190 7.77 1.79 4.80
N LYS A 191 7.68 2.95 4.13
CA LYS A 191 8.59 3.30 3.04
C LYS A 191 9.98 3.70 3.53
N LEU A 192 10.10 4.55 4.53
CA LEU A 192 11.41 5.05 5.01
C LEU A 192 12.26 3.94 5.63
N LEU A 193 11.62 2.98 6.30
CA LEU A 193 12.27 1.82 6.91
C LEU A 193 12.44 0.67 5.91
N SER A 194 12.16 0.92 4.62
CA SER A 194 12.52 -0.02 3.55
C SER A 194 14.02 0.04 3.26
N ILE A 195 14.63 -1.11 2.96
CA ILE A 195 16.05 -1.18 2.66
C ILE A 195 16.33 -0.45 1.34
N HIS A 196 17.05 0.68 1.39
CA HIS A 196 17.85 1.15 0.27
C HIS A 196 18.97 0.14 -0.01
N LYS A 197 18.74 -0.78 -0.97
CA LYS A 197 19.81 -1.61 -1.55
C LYS A 197 20.09 -1.17 -2.99
N THR A 198 20.64 0.03 -3.10
CA THR A 198 21.39 0.45 -4.29
C THR A 198 22.57 1.32 -3.86
N ARG A 199 23.57 0.69 -3.26
CA ARG A 199 24.96 1.15 -3.33
C ARG A 199 25.85 -0.02 -3.75
N SER A 200 26.69 0.28 -4.74
CA SER A 200 27.50 -0.58 -5.60
C SER A 200 28.11 -1.81 -4.92
N MET A 201 27.88 -2.99 -5.51
CA MET A 201 28.90 -4.04 -5.48
C MET A 201 29.87 -3.78 -6.62
N THR A 202 30.90 -2.97 -6.35
CA THR A 202 32.13 -3.04 -7.14
C THR A 202 32.84 -4.32 -6.70
N PRO A 203 33.14 -5.26 -7.61
CA PRO A 203 33.93 -6.43 -7.23
C PRO A 203 35.33 -5.95 -6.86
N ILE A 204 35.75 -6.22 -5.62
CA ILE A 204 37.16 -6.13 -5.25
C ILE A 204 37.84 -7.28 -5.98
N ILE A 205 38.51 -6.95 -7.07
CA ILE A 205 39.52 -7.80 -7.69
C ILE A 205 40.62 -7.95 -6.62
N LYS A 206 40.76 -9.16 -6.08
CA LYS A 206 41.99 -9.53 -5.38
C LYS A 206 43.02 -9.84 -6.46
N GLU A 207 43.94 -8.91 -6.68
CA GLU A 207 45.20 -9.21 -7.32
C GLU A 207 46.01 -10.08 -6.35
N GLU A 208 46.16 -11.36 -6.70
CA GLU A 208 47.20 -12.21 -6.14
C GLU A 208 48.53 -11.82 -6.81
N HIS A 209 49.39 -11.13 -6.07
CA HIS A 209 50.80 -11.02 -6.43
C HIS A 209 51.48 -12.36 -6.12
N GLN A 210 52.02 -12.99 -7.16
CA GLN A 210 53.20 -13.86 -7.07
C GLN A 210 54.46 -13.00 -7.20
#